data_AF-A0A118JUL4-F1
#
_entry.id   AF-A0A118JUL4-F1
#
_cell.length_a   1.000
_cell.length_b   1.000
_cell.length_c   1.000
_cell.angle_alpha   90.00
_cell.angle_beta   90.00
_cell.angle_gamma   90.00
#
_symmetry.space_group_name_H-M   'P 1'
#
loop_
_entity.id
_entity.type
_entity.pdbx_description
1 polymer ?
#
loop_
_entity_poly.entity_id
_entity_poly.type
_entity_poly.pdbx_seq_one_letter_code
_entity_poly.pdbx_strand_id
1 'polypeptide(L)'
;MELRKISSVLIVAPLLFMAIAAACSNGTCKLLDDCETDGDCEAGLQCFSCPQGFLGSKCVRSKATPVFNLLNNSLPFNKYAFLTTHNAFAIDDGTPRVAPTNQEDSITQQLNEPAIDALKEIEAFLSANPNEIVTIILEDYVQAPNGLTQVFTNAGLMKYWFPITSMPQGGQDWPLVKDMVANNQRLLVFGSVRSKEQSEGIAYQWNYMVENQYGNDGMKAGECPNRAESSPMNDQTKSLVLVNYFRTLPLKRSEGGGTFQAVDLLNGERLCGCNDVHACVPGGGSCTP
;
A
#
# COMPACT_ATOMS: atom_id res chain seq x y z
N MET A 1 -38.12 79.38 -21.55
CA MET A 1 -37.96 78.03 -22.12
C MET A 1 -36.61 77.53 -21.66
N GLU A 2 -36.55 76.65 -20.65
CA GLU A 2 -35.32 75.99 -20.22
C GLU A 2 -35.72 74.57 -19.78
N LEU A 3 -35.60 73.61 -20.70
CA LEU A 3 -35.76 72.18 -20.42
C LEU A 3 -34.46 71.67 -19.78
N ARG A 4 -34.51 71.27 -18.51
CA ARG A 4 -33.43 70.53 -17.86
C ARG A 4 -33.26 69.17 -18.54
N LYS A 5 -32.11 68.96 -19.19
CA LYS A 5 -31.68 67.66 -19.72
C LYS A 5 -31.40 66.70 -18.55
N ILE A 6 -32.18 65.63 -18.44
CA ILE A 6 -31.89 64.51 -17.56
C ILE A 6 -30.93 63.59 -18.34
N SER A 7 -29.65 63.58 -17.96
CA SER A 7 -28.70 62.59 -18.47
C SER A 7 -28.99 61.23 -17.84
N SER A 8 -29.51 60.30 -18.62
CA SER A 8 -29.63 58.89 -18.25
C SER A 8 -28.24 58.27 -18.12
N VAL A 9 -27.77 58.04 -16.90
CA VAL A 9 -26.56 57.25 -16.63
C VAL A 9 -26.93 55.77 -16.82
N LEU A 10 -26.45 55.16 -17.91
CA LEU A 10 -26.55 53.72 -18.10
C LEU A 10 -25.58 53.04 -17.11
N ILE A 11 -26.10 52.41 -16.07
CA ILE A 11 -25.32 51.53 -15.19
C ILE A 11 -25.16 50.20 -15.93
N VAL A 12 -24.01 49.99 -16.56
CA VAL A 12 -23.63 48.69 -17.11
C VAL A 12 -23.14 47.85 -15.94
N ALA A 13 -23.99 46.99 -15.41
CA ALA A 13 -23.58 45.97 -14.44
C ALA A 13 -22.61 45.01 -15.14
N PRO A 14 -21.44 44.69 -14.56
CA PRO A 14 -20.55 43.70 -15.14
C PRO A 14 -21.24 42.35 -15.04
N LEU A 15 -21.61 41.77 -16.18
CA LEU A 15 -22.00 40.36 -16.30
C LEU A 15 -20.78 39.54 -15.90
N LEU A 16 -20.77 39.07 -14.66
CA LEU A 16 -19.82 38.08 -14.16
C LEU A 16 -20.09 36.79 -14.95
N PHE A 17 -19.35 36.57 -16.04
CA PHE A 17 -19.32 35.29 -16.73
C PHE A 17 -18.70 34.28 -15.76
N MET A 18 -19.53 33.62 -14.95
CA MET A 18 -19.14 32.36 -14.34
C MET A 18 -19.01 31.36 -15.48
N ALA A 19 -17.78 31.11 -15.91
CA ALA A 19 -17.48 29.94 -16.71
C ALA A 19 -17.89 28.73 -15.86
N ILE A 20 -19.04 28.14 -16.16
CA ILE A 20 -19.43 26.84 -15.62
C ILE A 20 -18.42 25.88 -16.26
N ALA A 21 -17.39 25.50 -15.49
CA ALA A 21 -16.56 24.38 -15.90
C ALA A 21 -17.51 23.19 -16.09
N ALA A 22 -17.53 22.62 -17.29
CA ALA A 22 -18.31 21.42 -17.54
C ALA A 22 -17.79 20.35 -16.58
N ALA A 23 -18.66 19.88 -15.68
CA ALA A 23 -18.34 18.74 -14.84
C ALA A 23 -18.00 17.56 -15.76
N CYS A 24 -16.88 16.90 -15.48
CA CYS A 24 -16.53 15.66 -16.14
C CYS A 24 -17.60 14.59 -15.82
N SER A 25 -17.76 13.60 -16.70
CA SER A 25 -18.63 12.43 -16.49
C SER A 25 -18.31 11.36 -17.54
N ASN A 26 -18.93 10.18 -17.45
CA ASN A 26 -18.77 9.07 -18.39
C ASN A 26 -17.30 8.62 -18.56
N GLY A 27 -16.60 8.43 -17.45
CA GLY A 27 -15.24 7.88 -17.41
C GLY A 27 -14.15 8.88 -17.78
N THR A 28 -14.43 10.19 -17.72
CA THR A 28 -13.49 11.26 -18.07
C THR A 28 -13.00 12.05 -16.86
N CYS A 29 -13.58 11.83 -15.68
CA CYS A 29 -13.13 12.48 -14.45
C CYS A 29 -11.78 11.93 -14.01
N LYS A 30 -10.83 12.84 -13.82
CA LYS A 30 -9.48 12.54 -13.39
C LYS A 30 -9.40 12.47 -11.87
N LEU A 31 -8.25 12.04 -11.38
CA LEU A 31 -7.95 12.04 -9.96
C LEU A 31 -8.25 13.40 -9.30
N LEU A 32 -9.04 13.36 -8.21
CA LEU A 32 -9.56 14.48 -7.42
C LEU A 32 -10.66 15.35 -8.07
N ASP A 33 -11.07 15.05 -9.30
CA ASP A 33 -12.28 15.65 -9.87
C ASP A 33 -13.52 15.20 -9.08
N ASP A 34 -14.53 16.06 -9.05
CA ASP A 34 -15.82 15.73 -8.43
C ASP A 34 -16.53 14.62 -9.24
N CYS A 35 -17.22 13.73 -8.53
CA CYS A 35 -17.96 12.63 -9.14
C CYS A 35 -19.23 12.33 -8.36
N GLU A 36 -20.20 11.70 -9.01
CA GLU A 36 -21.40 11.18 -8.34
C GLU A 36 -21.37 9.65 -8.25
N THR A 37 -20.80 8.99 -9.27
CA THR A 37 -20.72 7.54 -9.36
C THR A 37 -19.35 7.08 -9.85
N ASP A 38 -18.99 5.81 -9.62
CA ASP A 38 -17.76 5.22 -10.15
C ASP A 38 -17.64 5.37 -11.67
N GLY A 39 -18.76 5.40 -12.40
CA GLY A 39 -18.81 5.54 -13.85
C GLY A 39 -18.38 6.92 -14.36
N ASP A 40 -18.25 7.92 -13.49
CA ASP A 40 -17.73 9.23 -13.87
C ASP A 40 -16.20 9.23 -14.01
N CYS A 41 -15.52 8.38 -13.24
CA CYS A 41 -14.07 8.36 -13.09
C CYS A 41 -13.35 7.56 -14.17
N GLU A 42 -12.14 7.99 -14.54
CA GLU A 42 -11.28 7.26 -15.47
C GLU A 42 -10.91 5.87 -14.95
N ALA A 43 -10.50 4.97 -15.86
CA ALA A 43 -10.16 3.60 -15.52
C ALA A 43 -9.10 3.54 -14.39
N GLY A 44 -9.38 2.76 -13.34
CA GLY A 44 -8.50 2.62 -12.18
C GLY A 44 -8.82 3.57 -11.01
N LEU A 45 -9.78 4.48 -11.19
CA LEU A 45 -10.31 5.33 -10.13
C LEU A 45 -11.72 4.88 -9.70
N GLN A 46 -12.13 5.28 -8.50
CA GLN A 46 -13.48 5.09 -7.97
C GLN A 46 -13.99 6.40 -7.36
N CYS A 47 -15.30 6.57 -7.33
CA CYS A 47 -15.92 7.72 -6.71
C CYS A 47 -16.09 7.50 -5.21
N PHE A 48 -15.42 8.31 -4.40
CA PHE A 48 -15.38 8.10 -2.95
C PHE A 48 -15.60 9.41 -2.18
N SER A 49 -16.31 9.33 -1.05
CA SER A 49 -16.46 10.45 -0.12
C SER A 49 -15.66 10.21 1.15
N CYS A 50 -14.90 11.23 1.57
CA CYS A 50 -14.14 11.22 2.81
C CYS A 50 -14.40 12.53 3.56
N PRO A 51 -15.42 12.59 4.44
CA PRO A 51 -15.83 13.84 5.11
C PRO A 51 -14.70 14.55 5.88
N GLN A 52 -13.74 13.78 6.40
CA GLN A 52 -12.57 14.29 7.11
C GLN A 52 -11.47 14.81 6.17
N GLY A 53 -11.49 14.43 4.89
CA GLY A 53 -10.48 14.77 3.89
C GLY A 53 -10.94 15.82 2.87
N PHE A 54 -12.19 15.77 2.42
CA PHE A 54 -12.76 16.69 1.43
C PHE A 54 -14.30 16.71 1.49
N LEU A 55 -14.90 17.81 1.02
CA LEU A 55 -16.35 17.92 0.87
C LEU A 55 -16.79 17.21 -0.43
N GLY A 56 -17.89 16.46 -0.36
CA GLY A 56 -18.45 15.74 -1.50
C GLY A 56 -17.73 14.41 -1.81
N SER A 57 -17.97 13.89 -3.00
CA SER A 57 -17.32 12.69 -3.54
C SER A 57 -16.34 13.08 -4.64
N LYS A 58 -15.20 12.40 -4.68
CA LYS A 58 -14.14 12.66 -5.66
C LYS A 58 -13.61 11.36 -6.25
N CYS A 59 -13.11 11.42 -7.47
CA CYS A 59 -12.40 10.31 -8.07
C CYS A 59 -11.08 10.08 -7.33
N VAL A 60 -10.95 8.95 -6.66
CA VAL A 60 -9.77 8.55 -5.89
C VAL A 60 -9.23 7.22 -6.39
N ARG A 61 -7.95 7.01 -6.15
CA ARG A 61 -7.33 5.71 -6.38
C ARG A 61 -7.41 4.86 -5.13
N SER A 62 -7.95 3.64 -5.27
CA SER A 62 -8.15 2.69 -4.17
C SER A 62 -7.62 1.28 -4.47
N LYS A 63 -7.13 1.05 -5.69
CA LYS A 63 -6.67 -0.26 -6.16
C LYS A 63 -5.20 -0.20 -6.51
N ALA A 64 -4.47 -1.21 -6.05
CA ALA A 64 -3.09 -1.46 -6.46
C ALA A 64 -3.05 -2.02 -7.88
N THR A 65 -1.99 -1.66 -8.62
CA THR A 65 -1.74 -2.19 -9.95
C THR A 65 -1.34 -3.66 -9.87
N PRO A 66 -1.98 -4.57 -10.61
CA PRO A 66 -1.57 -5.97 -10.66
C PRO A 66 -0.31 -6.11 -11.54
N VAL A 67 0.85 -5.78 -10.97
CA VAL A 67 2.13 -5.66 -11.72
C VAL A 67 2.51 -6.91 -12.50
N PHE A 68 2.17 -8.11 -12.00
CA PHE A 68 2.44 -9.37 -12.68
C PHE A 68 1.58 -9.57 -13.94
N ASN A 69 0.37 -8.99 -13.99
CA ASN A 69 -0.45 -9.02 -15.20
C ASN A 69 0.12 -8.11 -16.30
N LEU A 70 0.81 -7.03 -15.90
CA LEU A 70 1.44 -6.09 -16.83
C LEU A 70 2.79 -6.60 -17.35
N LEU A 71 3.63 -7.11 -16.45
CA LEU A 71 5.05 -7.34 -16.72
C LEU A 71 5.53 -8.77 -16.46
N ASN A 72 4.60 -9.71 -16.25
CA ASN A 72 4.87 -11.09 -15.82
C ASN A 72 5.62 -11.20 -14.48
N ASN A 73 5.89 -12.43 -14.04
CA ASN A 73 6.49 -12.77 -12.75
C ASN A 73 7.93 -13.32 -12.89
N SER A 74 8.67 -12.89 -13.92
CA SER A 74 9.99 -13.45 -14.25
C SER A 74 11.17 -12.85 -13.48
N LEU A 75 10.97 -11.81 -12.66
CA LEU A 75 12.05 -11.18 -11.91
C LEU A 75 12.12 -11.70 -10.46
N PRO A 76 13.27 -11.50 -9.79
CA PRO A 76 13.40 -11.74 -8.35
C PRO A 76 12.36 -10.98 -7.52
N PHE A 77 11.87 -11.58 -6.43
CA PHE A 77 10.86 -10.97 -5.54
C PHE A 77 11.24 -9.55 -5.08
N ASN A 78 12.51 -9.31 -4.75
CA ASN A 78 13.03 -8.01 -4.34
C ASN A 78 13.19 -6.97 -5.46
N LYS A 79 12.77 -7.26 -6.70
CA LYS A 79 12.71 -6.26 -7.78
C LYS A 79 11.36 -5.56 -7.87
N TYR A 80 10.32 -6.11 -7.23
CA TYR A 80 8.98 -5.56 -7.25
C TYR A 80 8.73 -4.71 -6.01
N ALA A 81 7.94 -3.66 -6.16
CA ALA A 81 7.35 -2.90 -5.07
C ALA A 81 5.91 -3.35 -4.83
N PHE A 82 5.56 -3.57 -3.57
CA PHE A 82 4.23 -3.99 -3.14
C PHE A 82 3.63 -2.97 -2.19
N LEU A 83 2.32 -2.76 -2.29
CA LEU A 83 1.60 -2.02 -1.26
C LEU A 83 1.36 -2.94 -0.07
N THR A 84 1.60 -2.42 1.14
CA THR A 84 1.36 -3.14 2.40
C THR A 84 0.46 -2.32 3.32
N THR A 85 -0.27 -3.00 4.19
CA THR A 85 -1.10 -2.38 5.23
C THR A 85 -0.34 -2.44 6.57
N HIS A 86 -0.15 -1.28 7.19
CA HIS A 86 0.41 -1.22 8.55
C HIS A 86 -0.69 -1.59 9.53
N ASN A 87 -0.40 -2.46 10.51
CA ASN A 87 -1.37 -2.85 11.54
C ASN A 87 -2.68 -3.44 10.95
N ALA A 88 -2.57 -4.28 9.93
CA ALA A 88 -3.72 -4.85 9.21
C ALA A 88 -4.78 -5.50 10.11
N PHE A 89 -4.38 -5.94 11.31
CA PHE A 89 -5.22 -6.57 12.33
C PHE A 89 -5.23 -5.81 13.67
N ALA A 90 -4.87 -4.51 13.70
CA ALA A 90 -4.95 -3.70 14.92
C ALA A 90 -6.34 -3.06 15.07
N ILE A 91 -6.93 -3.24 16.24
CA ILE A 91 -8.36 -3.04 16.43
C ILE A 91 -8.62 -2.27 17.73
N ASP A 92 -9.75 -1.55 17.80
CA ASP A 92 -10.14 -0.78 19.00
C ASP A 92 -10.51 -1.77 20.09
N ASP A 93 -9.71 -1.86 21.15
CA ASP A 93 -9.89 -2.72 22.32
C ASP A 93 -10.33 -1.91 23.56
N GLY A 94 -10.71 -0.64 23.39
CA GLY A 94 -10.99 0.29 24.48
C GLY A 94 -9.74 0.87 25.17
N THR A 95 -8.54 0.55 24.69
CA THR A 95 -7.29 1.22 25.11
C THR A 95 -7.10 2.50 24.30
N PRO A 96 -6.89 3.67 24.93
CA PRO A 96 -6.61 4.89 24.18
C PRO A 96 -5.32 4.75 23.35
N ARG A 97 -5.46 4.67 22.03
CA ARG A 97 -4.34 4.68 21.07
C ARG A 97 -4.28 6.03 20.38
N VAL A 98 -3.07 6.54 20.17
CA VAL A 98 -2.84 7.85 19.51
C VAL A 98 -3.09 7.77 17.99
N ALA A 99 -3.11 6.57 17.42
CA ALA A 99 -3.46 6.32 16.02
C ALA A 99 -4.90 5.80 15.90
N PRO A 100 -5.68 6.24 14.89
CA PRO A 100 -7.00 5.68 14.61
C PRO A 100 -6.88 4.21 14.19
N THR A 101 -7.95 3.45 14.45
CA THR A 101 -8.11 2.11 13.89
C THR A 101 -8.19 2.18 12.38
N ASN A 102 -7.62 1.17 11.71
CA ASN A 102 -7.52 1.08 10.27
C ASN A 102 -8.37 -0.08 9.69
N GLN A 103 -9.28 -0.64 10.48
CA GLN A 103 -10.25 -1.68 10.10
C GLN A 103 -11.63 -1.39 10.72
N GLU A 104 -12.70 -1.90 10.10
CA GLU A 104 -14.11 -1.57 10.39
C GLU A 104 -14.79 -2.48 11.45
N ASP A 105 -14.07 -3.44 12.06
CA ASP A 105 -14.64 -4.48 12.93
C ASP A 105 -14.74 -4.11 14.44
N SER A 106 -15.83 -4.54 15.08
CA SER A 106 -16.17 -4.21 16.49
C SER A 106 -15.50 -5.10 17.54
N ILE A 107 -15.36 -4.63 18.79
CA ILE A 107 -14.80 -5.39 19.96
C ILE A 107 -15.43 -6.78 20.13
N THR A 108 -16.71 -6.94 19.74
CA THR A 108 -17.44 -8.21 19.87
C THR A 108 -17.08 -9.21 18.77
N GLN A 109 -16.73 -8.74 17.56
CA GLN A 109 -16.09 -9.58 16.54
C GLN A 109 -14.68 -9.98 17.02
N GLN A 110 -13.92 -9.03 17.57
CA GLN A 110 -12.52 -9.23 17.98
C GLN A 110 -12.29 -10.27 19.10
N LEU A 111 -13.15 -10.30 20.13
CA LEU A 111 -13.02 -11.28 21.21
C LEU A 111 -13.33 -12.72 20.76
N ASN A 112 -13.87 -12.88 19.54
CA ASN A 112 -14.17 -14.16 18.91
C ASN A 112 -13.27 -14.48 17.68
N GLU A 113 -12.35 -13.61 17.27
CA GLU A 113 -11.44 -13.81 16.12
C GLU A 113 -9.98 -14.04 16.59
N PRO A 114 -9.64 -15.24 17.11
CA PRO A 114 -8.27 -15.60 17.41
C PRO A 114 -7.38 -15.52 16.15
N ALA A 115 -6.08 -15.28 16.31
CA ALA A 115 -5.12 -15.15 15.19
C ALA A 115 -5.20 -16.30 14.16
N ILE A 116 -5.68 -17.47 14.59
CA ILE A 116 -5.96 -18.62 13.74
C ILE A 116 -6.99 -18.32 12.64
N ASP A 117 -8.01 -17.49 12.87
CA ASP A 117 -9.07 -17.23 11.90
C ASP A 117 -8.60 -16.26 10.82
N ALA A 118 -7.90 -15.18 11.19
CA ALA A 118 -7.16 -14.35 10.24
C ALA A 118 -6.18 -15.18 9.38
N LEU A 119 -5.47 -16.14 9.99
CA LEU A 119 -4.57 -17.03 9.24
C LEU A 119 -5.33 -18.02 8.34
N LYS A 120 -6.54 -18.46 8.71
CA LYS A 120 -7.39 -19.27 7.82
C LYS A 120 -7.93 -18.47 6.65
N GLU A 121 -8.21 -17.18 6.82
CA GLU A 121 -8.57 -16.31 5.69
C GLU A 121 -7.42 -16.22 4.68
N ILE A 122 -6.18 -16.08 5.17
CA ILE A 122 -4.98 -16.11 4.32
C ILE A 122 -4.83 -17.47 3.64
N GLU A 123 -5.10 -18.57 4.34
CA GLU A 123 -5.06 -19.91 3.76
C GLU A 123 -6.08 -20.07 2.64
N ALA A 124 -7.33 -19.66 2.89
CA ALA A 124 -8.40 -19.68 1.91
C ALA A 124 -8.06 -18.82 0.69
N PHE A 125 -7.49 -17.63 0.91
CA PHE A 125 -7.02 -16.75 -0.17
C PHE A 125 -5.91 -17.42 -1.00
N LEU A 126 -4.86 -17.95 -0.37
CA LEU A 126 -3.75 -18.61 -1.08
C LEU A 126 -4.21 -19.88 -1.79
N SER A 127 -5.22 -20.58 -1.27
CA SER A 127 -5.84 -21.74 -1.91
C SER A 127 -6.65 -21.34 -3.15
N ALA A 128 -7.45 -20.28 -3.06
CA ALA A 128 -8.24 -19.77 -4.19
C ALA A 128 -7.38 -19.09 -5.27
N ASN A 129 -6.22 -18.55 -4.89
CA ASN A 129 -5.35 -17.75 -5.75
C ASN A 129 -3.96 -18.40 -5.86
N PRO A 130 -3.77 -19.42 -6.72
CA PRO A 130 -2.54 -20.22 -6.76
C PRO A 130 -1.30 -19.45 -7.23
N ASN A 131 -1.47 -18.29 -7.87
CA ASN A 131 -0.37 -17.47 -8.38
C ASN A 131 0.04 -16.33 -7.43
N GLU A 132 -0.69 -16.15 -6.33
CA GLU A 132 -0.46 -15.04 -5.40
C GLU A 132 0.53 -15.42 -4.30
N ILE A 133 1.28 -14.41 -3.85
CA ILE A 133 2.22 -14.52 -2.73
C ILE A 133 1.75 -13.58 -1.63
N VAL A 134 1.74 -14.06 -0.39
CA VAL A 134 1.42 -13.26 0.80
C VAL A 134 2.68 -13.07 1.63
N THR A 135 2.92 -11.84 2.07
CA THR A 135 3.96 -11.50 3.04
C THR A 135 3.33 -11.03 4.34
N ILE A 136 3.76 -11.59 5.47
CA ILE A 136 3.31 -11.22 6.81
C ILE A 136 4.52 -10.71 7.59
N ILE A 137 4.37 -9.54 8.21
CA ILE A 137 5.37 -8.98 9.13
C ILE A 137 4.73 -8.92 10.51
N LEU A 138 5.28 -9.68 11.45
CA LEU A 138 4.72 -9.88 12.78
C LEU A 138 5.49 -9.06 13.82
N GLU A 139 4.75 -8.18 14.49
CA GLU A 139 5.18 -7.67 15.79
C GLU A 139 4.85 -8.74 16.85
N ASP A 140 5.88 -9.44 17.29
CA ASP A 140 5.74 -10.68 18.05
C ASP A 140 5.87 -10.49 19.56
N TYR A 141 4.76 -10.73 20.26
CA TYR A 141 4.67 -10.74 21.72
C TYR A 141 4.46 -12.15 22.31
N VAL A 142 4.44 -13.18 21.47
CA VAL A 142 4.08 -14.55 21.88
C VAL A 142 5.22 -15.18 22.68
N GLN A 143 4.98 -15.43 23.97
CA GLN A 143 5.94 -16.06 24.88
C GLN A 143 5.85 -17.58 24.91
N ALA A 144 4.71 -18.15 24.48
CA ALA A 144 4.52 -19.59 24.43
C ALA A 144 5.51 -20.22 23.43
N PRO A 145 6.32 -21.23 23.83
CA PRO A 145 7.23 -21.92 22.93
C PRO A 145 6.46 -22.49 21.73
N ASN A 146 6.92 -22.17 20.51
CA ASN A 146 6.29 -22.61 19.26
C ASN A 146 4.84 -22.12 19.08
N GLY A 147 4.39 -21.09 19.81
CA GLY A 147 3.00 -20.62 19.72
C GLY A 147 2.65 -20.10 18.33
N LEU A 148 3.57 -19.39 17.68
CA LEU A 148 3.38 -18.89 16.32
C LEU A 148 3.38 -20.03 15.29
N THR A 149 4.42 -20.88 15.32
CA THR A 149 4.51 -22.02 14.39
C THR A 149 3.33 -22.99 14.53
N GLN A 150 2.81 -23.21 15.74
CA GLN A 150 1.59 -23.99 15.96
C GLN A 150 0.36 -23.35 15.31
N VAL A 151 0.15 -22.04 15.45
CA VAL A 151 -1.02 -21.39 14.85
C VAL A 151 -0.96 -21.41 13.31
N PHE A 152 0.22 -21.21 12.70
CA PHE A 152 0.41 -21.38 11.26
C PHE A 152 0.17 -22.82 10.79
N THR A 153 0.62 -23.80 11.57
CA THR A 153 0.39 -25.22 11.29
C THR A 153 -1.10 -25.55 11.34
N ASN A 154 -1.79 -25.12 12.39
CA ASN A 154 -3.22 -25.34 12.57
C ASN A 154 -4.06 -24.61 11.51
N ALA A 155 -3.59 -23.47 11.01
CA ALA A 155 -4.22 -22.75 9.90
C ALA A 155 -4.05 -23.46 8.56
N GLY A 156 -3.16 -24.45 8.45
CA GLY A 156 -2.84 -25.13 7.19
C GLY A 156 -1.86 -24.36 6.29
N LEU A 157 -1.22 -23.32 6.80
CA LEU A 157 -0.37 -22.42 6.02
C LEU A 157 1.05 -22.95 5.75
N MET A 158 1.50 -23.95 6.51
CA MET A 158 2.88 -24.48 6.37
C MET A 158 3.17 -25.05 4.98
N LYS A 159 2.15 -25.47 4.23
CA LYS A 159 2.29 -25.92 2.82
C LYS A 159 2.68 -24.80 1.86
N TYR A 160 2.53 -23.54 2.26
CA TYR A 160 2.91 -22.35 1.49
C TYR A 160 4.21 -21.71 1.98
N TRP A 161 4.77 -22.18 3.09
CA TRP A 161 5.85 -21.51 3.81
C TRP A 161 7.12 -21.35 2.97
N PHE A 162 7.62 -20.12 2.86
CA PHE A 162 8.90 -19.84 2.22
C PHE A 162 10.05 -20.07 3.22
N PRO A 163 10.95 -21.05 2.98
CA PRO A 163 11.93 -21.46 3.98
C PRO A 163 13.10 -20.46 4.09
N ILE A 164 13.58 -20.23 5.32
CA ILE A 164 14.71 -19.34 5.60
C ILE A 164 15.99 -19.73 4.86
N THR A 165 16.18 -21.03 4.58
CA THR A 165 17.32 -21.56 3.82
C THR A 165 17.34 -21.09 2.36
N SER A 166 16.21 -20.63 1.84
CA SER A 166 16.06 -20.08 0.49
C SER A 166 16.02 -18.56 0.48
N MET A 167 16.08 -17.90 1.65
CA MET A 167 16.13 -16.44 1.73
C MET A 167 17.57 -15.98 1.46
N PRO A 168 17.79 -15.07 0.50
CA PRO A 168 19.13 -14.57 0.19
C PRO A 168 19.69 -13.72 1.33
N GLN A 169 21.02 -13.68 1.41
CA GLN A 169 21.77 -12.84 2.34
C GLN A 169 22.71 -11.91 1.55
N GLY A 170 23.18 -10.84 2.18
CA GLY A 170 24.20 -9.97 1.58
C GLY A 170 23.71 -9.25 0.30
N GLY A 171 22.45 -8.81 0.30
CA GLY A 171 21.88 -8.03 -0.80
C GLY A 171 21.58 -8.82 -2.07
N GLN A 172 21.75 -10.14 -2.06
CA GLN A 172 21.50 -10.97 -3.24
C GLN A 172 20.01 -10.99 -3.61
N ASP A 173 19.78 -11.31 -4.88
CA ASP A 173 18.43 -11.45 -5.42
C ASP A 173 17.70 -12.64 -4.81
N TRP A 174 16.41 -12.42 -4.55
CA TRP A 174 15.49 -13.46 -4.11
C TRP A 174 15.19 -14.42 -5.28
N PRO A 175 14.63 -15.61 -5.02
CA PRO A 175 14.12 -16.44 -6.10
C PRO A 175 13.15 -15.67 -7.00
N LEU A 176 13.07 -16.10 -8.26
CA LEU A 176 12.13 -15.53 -9.20
C LEU A 176 10.71 -15.77 -8.70
N VAL A 177 9.83 -14.78 -8.83
CA VAL A 177 8.44 -14.90 -8.36
C VAL A 177 7.75 -16.12 -8.99
N LYS A 178 7.99 -16.38 -10.29
CA LYS A 178 7.50 -17.58 -10.97
C LYS A 178 7.97 -18.89 -10.33
N ASP A 179 9.18 -18.94 -9.79
CA ASP A 179 9.74 -20.14 -9.16
C ASP A 179 9.17 -20.30 -7.74
N MET A 180 8.97 -19.21 -7.00
CA MET A 180 8.28 -19.22 -5.70
C MET A 180 6.86 -19.77 -5.86
N VAL A 181 6.14 -19.30 -6.88
CA VAL A 181 4.80 -19.80 -7.22
C VAL A 181 4.83 -21.27 -7.63
N ALA A 182 5.72 -21.66 -8.55
CA ALA A 182 5.82 -23.03 -9.05
C ALA A 182 6.16 -24.05 -7.95
N ASN A 183 6.95 -23.65 -6.95
CA ASN A 183 7.30 -24.48 -5.80
C ASN A 183 6.27 -24.40 -4.65
N ASN A 184 5.17 -23.66 -4.83
CA ASN A 184 4.17 -23.36 -3.81
C ASN A 184 4.76 -22.73 -2.54
N GLN A 185 5.87 -22.00 -2.65
CA GLN A 185 6.53 -21.27 -1.56
C GLN A 185 6.06 -19.81 -1.59
N ARG A 186 4.78 -19.60 -1.22
CA ARG A 186 4.02 -18.37 -1.46
C ARG A 186 3.65 -17.60 -0.19
N LEU A 187 4.19 -18.00 0.96
CA LEU A 187 3.99 -17.31 2.23
C LEU A 187 5.35 -16.94 2.84
N LEU A 188 5.68 -15.65 2.83
CA LEU A 188 6.85 -15.11 3.53
C LEU A 188 6.41 -14.58 4.89
N VAL A 189 7.09 -14.98 5.96
CA VAL A 189 6.79 -14.52 7.32
C VAL A 189 8.04 -13.97 7.97
N PHE A 190 7.98 -12.71 8.35
CA PHE A 190 9.02 -12.01 9.11
C PHE A 190 8.51 -11.72 10.52
N GLY A 191 9.38 -11.79 11.53
CA GLY A 191 9.06 -11.52 12.92
C GLY A 191 10.06 -10.56 13.58
N SER A 192 9.63 -9.91 14.66
CA SER A 192 10.45 -8.97 15.44
C SER A 192 11.36 -9.61 16.50
N VAL A 193 11.24 -10.93 16.76
CA VAL A 193 12.02 -11.64 17.79
C VAL A 193 13.16 -12.46 17.17
N ARG A 194 14.42 -12.04 17.43
CA ARG A 194 15.62 -12.64 16.81
C ARG A 194 15.79 -14.14 17.07
N SER A 195 15.53 -14.61 18.28
CA SER A 195 15.75 -16.02 18.65
C SER A 195 14.86 -16.99 17.87
N LYS A 196 13.69 -16.53 17.38
CA LYS A 196 12.73 -17.38 16.66
C LYS A 196 13.13 -17.74 15.24
N GLU A 197 14.10 -17.04 14.66
CA GLU A 197 14.69 -17.48 13.39
C GLU A 197 15.38 -18.83 13.56
N GLN A 198 16.18 -18.99 14.61
CA GLN A 198 16.86 -20.25 14.88
C GLN A 198 15.93 -21.30 15.49
N SER A 199 15.04 -20.93 16.43
CA SER A 199 14.23 -21.91 17.16
C SER A 199 12.97 -22.35 16.41
N GLU A 200 12.39 -21.47 15.58
CA GLU A 200 11.07 -21.68 14.95
C GLU A 200 11.12 -21.54 13.41
N GLY A 201 12.23 -21.08 12.84
CA GLY A 201 12.33 -20.85 11.40
C GLY A 201 11.55 -19.62 10.91
N ILE A 202 11.22 -18.68 11.82
CA ILE A 202 10.55 -17.41 11.49
C ILE A 202 11.62 -16.36 11.23
N ALA A 203 11.71 -15.84 10.00
CA ALA A 203 12.75 -14.91 9.60
C ALA A 203 12.77 -13.66 10.49
N TYR A 204 13.92 -13.32 11.08
CA TYR A 204 14.04 -12.11 11.86
C TYR A 204 14.10 -10.91 10.91
N GLN A 205 13.10 -10.02 10.96
CA GLN A 205 12.88 -9.01 9.93
C GLN A 205 14.14 -8.19 9.61
N TRP A 206 14.87 -7.78 10.66
CA TRP A 206 16.05 -6.91 10.56
C TRP A 206 17.26 -7.60 9.92
N ASN A 207 17.21 -8.92 9.70
CA ASN A 207 18.22 -9.61 8.90
C ASN A 207 18.04 -9.41 7.39
N TYR A 208 16.83 -9.06 6.93
CA TYR A 208 16.46 -9.11 5.51
C TYR A 208 16.01 -7.76 4.93
N MET A 209 15.52 -6.84 5.77
CA MET A 209 15.03 -5.54 5.33
C MET A 209 15.61 -4.36 6.09
N VAL A 210 15.69 -3.21 5.42
CA VAL A 210 15.81 -1.89 6.05
C VAL A 210 14.45 -1.22 6.13
N GLU A 211 14.21 -0.43 7.17
CA GLU A 211 12.94 0.27 7.39
C GLU A 211 13.17 1.74 7.78
N ASN A 212 12.49 2.67 7.10
CA ASN A 212 12.56 4.08 7.47
C ASN A 212 11.68 4.36 8.70
N GLN A 213 12.01 5.42 9.42
CA GLN A 213 11.23 5.90 10.56
C GLN A 213 9.77 6.12 10.16
N TYR A 214 8.84 5.79 11.05
CA TYR A 214 7.41 5.99 10.82
C TYR A 214 6.96 7.40 11.21
N GLY A 215 5.75 7.76 10.78
CA GLY A 215 5.13 9.03 11.15
C GLY A 215 5.80 10.25 10.53
N ASN A 216 5.53 11.43 11.09
CA ASN A 216 6.07 12.68 10.57
C ASN A 216 7.61 12.71 10.58
N ASP A 217 8.24 12.06 11.55
CA ASP A 217 9.71 12.00 11.64
C ASP A 217 10.34 11.22 10.49
N GLY A 218 9.60 10.26 9.93
CA GLY A 218 9.96 9.52 8.72
C GLY A 218 9.82 10.28 7.41
N MET A 219 9.01 11.33 7.40
CA MET A 219 8.60 12.05 6.19
C MET A 219 9.39 13.35 5.97
N LYS A 220 10.68 13.34 6.32
CA LYS A 220 11.60 14.46 6.10
C LYS A 220 12.27 14.33 4.73
N ALA A 221 11.94 15.25 3.83
CA ALA A 221 12.42 15.21 2.45
C ALA A 221 13.96 15.21 2.40
N GLY A 222 14.55 14.21 1.74
CA GLY A 222 15.99 14.07 1.56
C GLY A 222 16.76 13.47 2.74
N GLU A 223 16.13 13.25 3.89
CA GLU A 223 16.82 12.72 5.08
C GLU A 223 16.73 11.20 5.21
N CYS A 224 15.63 10.58 4.75
CA CYS A 224 15.36 9.13 4.84
C CYS A 224 15.84 8.46 6.15
N PRO A 225 15.41 8.96 7.33
CA PRO A 225 15.87 8.43 8.61
C PRO A 225 15.42 6.99 8.79
N ASN A 226 16.28 6.11 9.31
CA ASN A 226 15.94 4.72 9.64
C ASN A 226 15.31 4.59 11.04
N ARG A 227 14.56 3.51 11.25
CA ARG A 227 14.16 3.09 12.60
C ARG A 227 15.36 2.68 13.45
N ALA A 228 15.22 2.76 14.77
CA ALA A 228 16.30 2.45 15.71
C ALA A 228 16.78 0.99 15.62
N GLU A 229 15.86 0.06 15.38
CA GLU A 229 16.14 -1.36 15.24
C GLU A 229 16.66 -1.74 13.83
N SER A 230 16.48 -0.85 12.85
CA SER A 230 16.91 -1.03 11.46
C SER A 230 18.39 -0.72 11.28
N SER A 231 19.03 -1.43 10.36
CA SER A 231 20.24 -0.94 9.69
C SER A 231 19.99 0.42 9.00
N PRO A 232 21.05 1.21 8.73
CA PRO A 232 20.94 2.41 7.89
C PRO A 232 20.27 2.12 6.54
N MET A 233 19.50 3.08 6.01
CA MET A 233 18.74 2.89 4.75
C MET A 233 19.62 2.60 3.52
N ASN A 234 20.92 2.88 3.58
CA ASN A 234 21.90 2.59 2.54
C ASN A 234 22.66 1.26 2.75
N ASP A 235 22.25 0.43 3.72
CA ASP A 235 22.81 -0.91 3.93
C ASP A 235 22.38 -1.86 2.81
N GLN A 236 23.26 -2.00 1.82
CA GLN A 236 23.05 -2.87 0.66
C GLN A 236 23.15 -4.36 0.99
N THR A 237 23.46 -4.75 2.24
CA THR A 237 23.42 -6.16 2.64
C THR A 237 22.00 -6.67 2.86
N LYS A 238 21.02 -5.76 2.94
CA LYS A 238 19.58 -6.05 3.00
C LYS A 238 18.96 -5.79 1.63
N SER A 239 18.29 -6.78 1.05
CA SER A 239 17.71 -6.67 -0.29
C SER A 239 16.27 -6.19 -0.31
N LEU A 240 15.58 -6.19 0.84
CA LEU A 240 14.23 -5.66 0.98
C LEU A 240 14.25 -4.27 1.65
N VAL A 241 13.30 -3.42 1.25
CA VAL A 241 13.11 -2.08 1.82
C VAL A 241 11.64 -1.97 2.23
N LEU A 242 11.39 -1.81 3.53
CA LEU A 242 10.06 -1.53 4.07
C LEU A 242 9.91 -0.02 4.22
N VAL A 243 8.93 0.57 3.53
CA VAL A 243 8.72 2.02 3.52
C VAL A 243 7.48 2.40 4.33
N ASN A 244 7.70 2.99 5.49
CA ASN A 244 6.68 3.72 6.23
C ASN A 244 6.40 5.05 5.52
N TYR A 245 5.27 5.13 4.83
CA TYR A 245 4.80 6.35 4.15
C TYR A 245 3.44 6.79 4.70
N PHE A 246 3.42 7.18 5.97
CA PHE A 246 2.24 7.72 6.63
C PHE A 246 2.64 8.72 7.71
N ARG A 247 1.76 9.70 7.95
CA ARG A 247 1.93 10.72 9.00
C ARG A 247 1.55 10.15 10.36
N THR A 248 2.04 10.78 11.43
CA THR A 248 1.72 10.40 12.82
C THR A 248 0.21 10.43 13.09
N LEU A 249 -0.48 11.44 12.54
CA LEU A 249 -1.94 11.50 12.50
C LEU A 249 -2.39 11.15 11.06
N PRO A 250 -3.03 9.99 10.83
CA PRO A 250 -3.35 9.52 9.49
C PRO A 250 -4.68 10.10 8.98
N LEU A 251 -4.90 11.39 9.21
CA LEU A 251 -6.14 12.11 8.86
C LEU A 251 -5.92 13.16 7.77
N LYS A 252 -4.87 13.01 6.94
CA LYS A 252 -4.57 14.01 5.91
C LYS A 252 -4.82 13.48 4.51
N ARG A 253 -5.55 14.29 3.74
CA ARG A 253 -5.79 14.18 2.31
C ARG A 253 -4.49 13.88 1.54
N SER A 254 -4.54 12.88 0.66
CA SER A 254 -3.60 12.75 -0.45
C SER A 254 -4.02 13.74 -1.52
N GLU A 255 -3.16 14.71 -1.86
CA GLU A 255 -3.41 15.68 -2.94
C GLU A 255 -3.00 15.14 -4.31
N GLY A 256 -2.71 13.83 -4.40
CA GLY A 256 -2.31 13.11 -5.61
C GLY A 256 -2.58 11.61 -5.47
N GLY A 257 -1.93 10.78 -6.28
CA GLY A 257 -2.24 9.34 -6.38
C GLY A 257 -1.80 8.49 -5.18
N GLY A 258 -1.21 9.13 -4.16
CA GLY A 258 -0.93 8.54 -2.85
C GLY A 258 0.04 7.36 -2.92
N THR A 259 -0.14 6.41 -2.01
CA THR A 259 0.67 5.20 -1.94
C THR A 259 0.56 4.35 -3.20
N PHE A 260 -0.61 4.31 -3.85
CA PHE A 260 -0.81 3.56 -5.09
C PHE A 260 0.06 4.10 -6.24
N GLN A 261 0.06 5.42 -6.45
CA GLN A 261 0.94 6.03 -7.47
C GLN A 261 2.42 5.92 -7.10
N ALA A 262 2.76 6.02 -5.81
CA ALA A 262 4.14 5.81 -5.37
C ALA A 262 4.64 4.40 -5.71
N VAL A 263 3.80 3.37 -5.52
CA VAL A 263 4.13 1.98 -5.87
C VAL A 263 4.29 1.81 -7.39
N ASP A 264 3.44 2.45 -8.20
CA ASP A 264 3.58 2.41 -9.65
C ASP A 264 4.84 3.12 -10.16
N LEU A 265 5.18 4.27 -9.58
CA LEU A 265 6.42 4.97 -9.88
C LEU A 265 7.63 4.08 -9.55
N LEU A 266 7.64 3.48 -8.35
CA LEU A 266 8.73 2.58 -7.94
C LEU A 266 8.86 1.39 -8.89
N ASN A 267 7.75 0.77 -9.27
CA ASN A 267 7.75 -0.35 -10.22
C ASN A 267 8.15 0.10 -11.63
N GLY A 268 7.67 1.24 -12.13
CA GLY A 268 8.07 1.78 -13.43
C GLY A 268 9.59 2.01 -13.50
N GLU A 269 10.13 2.71 -12.51
CA GLU A 269 11.56 3.02 -12.43
C GLU A 269 12.41 1.75 -12.29
N ARG A 270 11.97 0.80 -11.46
CA ARG A 270 12.73 -0.43 -11.20
C ARG A 270 12.67 -1.45 -12.31
N LEU A 271 11.52 -1.58 -12.98
CA LEU A 271 11.27 -2.69 -13.90
C LEU A 271 11.54 -2.31 -15.36
N CYS A 272 11.36 -1.03 -15.73
CA CYS A 272 11.50 -0.60 -17.12
C CYS A 272 12.14 0.79 -17.31
N GLY A 273 12.45 1.52 -16.22
CA GLY A 273 13.04 2.86 -16.27
C GLY A 273 12.05 3.96 -16.64
N CYS A 274 10.75 3.74 -16.43
CA CYS A 274 9.70 4.71 -16.75
C CYS A 274 9.12 5.32 -15.46
N ASN A 275 8.63 6.56 -15.54
CA ASN A 275 8.00 7.24 -14.39
C ASN A 275 6.64 6.65 -13.98
N ASP A 276 6.16 5.61 -14.67
CA ASP A 276 4.92 4.89 -14.36
C ASP A 276 5.01 3.46 -14.92
N VAL A 277 4.58 2.47 -14.14
CA VAL A 277 4.56 1.06 -14.56
C VAL A 277 3.64 0.82 -15.77
N HIS A 278 2.60 1.64 -15.96
CA HIS A 278 1.70 1.56 -17.11
C HIS A 278 2.36 2.01 -18.42
N ALA A 279 3.49 2.72 -18.36
CA ALA A 279 4.30 3.05 -19.52
C ALA A 279 5.29 1.93 -19.90
N CYS A 280 5.44 0.89 -19.08
CA CYS A 280 6.34 -0.21 -19.40
C CYS A 280 5.79 -1.06 -20.57
N VAL A 281 6.66 -1.44 -21.51
CA VAL A 281 6.33 -2.43 -22.54
C VAL A 281 6.30 -3.84 -21.91
N PRO A 282 5.30 -4.70 -22.25
CA PRO A 282 5.27 -6.09 -21.79
C PRO A 282 6.55 -6.85 -22.19
N GLY A 283 7.22 -7.47 -21.21
CA GLY A 283 8.54 -8.10 -21.40
C GLY A 283 9.73 -7.25 -20.92
N GLY A 284 9.48 -6.00 -20.51
CA GLY A 284 10.42 -5.15 -19.76
C GLY A 284 11.44 -4.39 -20.61
N GLY A 285 12.11 -3.43 -19.97
CA GLY A 285 13.31 -2.76 -20.49
C GLY A 285 13.10 -1.56 -21.42
N SER A 286 11.86 -1.12 -21.65
CA SER A 286 11.58 0.11 -22.42
C SER A 286 10.23 0.73 -22.05
N CYS A 287 10.08 2.02 -22.36
CA CYS A 287 8.83 2.76 -22.22
C CYS A 287 8.06 2.80 -23.54
N THR A 288 6.73 2.77 -23.48
CA THR A 288 5.88 3.16 -24.59
C THR A 288 6.19 4.60 -25.00
N PRO A 289 6.26 4.91 -26.32
CA PRO A 289 6.45 6.28 -26.80
C PRO A 289 5.42 7.28 -26.28
#